data_AF-A0A1I2A6L1-F1
#
_entry.id   AF-A0A1I2A6L1-F1
#
_cell.length_a   1.000
_cell.length_b   1.000
_cell.length_c   1.000
_cell.angle_alpha   90.00
_cell.angle_beta   90.00
_cell.angle_gamma   90.00
#
_symmetry.space_group_name_H-M   'P 1'
#
loop_
_entity.id
_entity.type
_entity.pdbx_description
1 polymer ?
#
loop_
_entity_poly.entity_id
_entity_poly.type
_entity_poly.pdbx_seq_one_letter_code
_entity_poly.pdbx_strand_id
1 'polypeptide(L)'
;MQEIVQKYYGETLTGSQDLQTNACCTDAGLPHFVKPLLARVHAEVQKRYYGCGLVLPELLQGLTVLDLGCGAGRDVYVLAQLVGEKGQVIGVDMTEEQLAVARQHEKYHQQAFGYQRSNVRFLHGYIERLHELELADASVDVIVSNCVINLAPDKAAVLREAFRVLKPGGELYFSDVYSDRRIPAALTHDPVLYGECLSGALYWNDFLQLARKQGFTDPRLVDDHPIRIDNAALAEKTGHIRFYSATYRLFKLHDLELACEDHGQSVVYRGTIPHHRHAFRLDKHHFIETGKQFPVCGNTWRMLHDTRFMQHFDFYGNFDQHFGIFPGCGMGIPFADAVTGEQKSGCC
;
A
#
# COMPACT_ATOMS: atom_id res chain seq x y z
N MET A 1 10.23 21.55 7.52
CA MET A 1 10.23 20.29 6.74
C MET A 1 9.11 20.29 5.71
N GLN A 2 7.85 20.52 6.07
CA GLN A 2 6.73 20.60 5.10
C GLN A 2 6.98 21.60 3.96
N GLU A 3 7.44 22.83 4.26
CA GLU A 3 7.81 23.82 3.23
C GLU A 3 8.92 23.34 2.28
N ILE A 4 9.86 22.53 2.79
CA ILE A 4 10.95 21.95 1.98
C ILE A 4 10.37 20.93 0.99
N VAL A 5 9.46 20.06 1.45
CA VAL A 5 8.79 19.07 0.58
C VAL A 5 7.90 19.76 -0.45
N GLN A 6 7.08 20.74 -0.03
CA GLN A 6 6.23 21.51 -0.93
C GLN A 6 7.05 22.20 -2.03
N LYS A 7 8.15 22.87 -1.66
CA LYS A 7 9.04 23.52 -2.63
C LYS A 7 9.76 22.51 -3.53
N TYR A 8 10.18 21.37 -2.99
CA TYR A 8 10.86 20.33 -3.77
C TYR A 8 9.96 19.75 -4.86
N TYR A 9 8.74 19.34 -4.51
CA TYR A 9 7.77 18.73 -5.45
C TYR A 9 6.95 19.76 -6.26
N GLY A 10 6.83 21.00 -5.77
CA GLY A 10 6.09 22.08 -6.44
C GLY A 10 6.95 22.89 -7.42
N GLU A 11 8.22 23.13 -7.10
CA GLU A 11 9.09 24.04 -7.87
C GLU A 11 10.39 23.40 -8.38
N THR A 12 10.93 22.39 -7.68
CA THR A 12 12.29 21.89 -7.97
C THR A 12 12.30 20.72 -8.95
N LEU A 13 11.34 19.79 -8.85
CA LEU A 13 11.26 18.62 -9.74
C LEU A 13 10.48 18.93 -11.02
N THR A 14 11.11 18.73 -12.19
CA THR A 14 10.46 18.94 -13.50
C THR A 14 10.12 17.64 -14.23
N GLY A 15 10.71 16.51 -13.81
CA GLY A 15 10.32 15.17 -14.23
C GLY A 15 11.00 14.04 -13.44
N SER A 16 10.61 12.79 -13.67
CA SER A 16 11.16 11.61 -12.97
C SER A 16 12.64 11.32 -13.26
N GLN A 17 13.22 11.97 -14.28
CA GLN A 17 14.64 11.86 -14.61
C GLN A 17 15.55 12.68 -13.67
N ASP A 18 14.95 13.57 -12.87
CA ASP A 18 15.68 14.43 -11.93
C ASP A 18 16.02 13.70 -10.60
N LEU A 19 15.52 12.47 -10.43
CA LEU A 19 15.75 11.62 -9.24
C LEU A 19 17.14 11.00 -9.24
N GLN A 20 17.84 11.04 -8.11
CA GLN A 20 19.24 10.56 -7.98
C GLN A 20 19.35 9.11 -7.50
N THR A 21 18.23 8.45 -7.25
CA THR A 21 18.15 7.06 -6.82
C THR A 21 17.09 6.29 -7.63
N ASN A 22 17.16 4.96 -7.60
CA ASN A 22 16.07 4.14 -8.14
C ASN A 22 14.91 3.98 -7.14
N ALA A 23 14.89 4.72 -6.02
CA ALA A 23 13.85 4.63 -5.02
C ALA A 23 12.46 4.88 -5.62
N CYS A 24 12.34 5.82 -6.58
CA CYS A 24 11.11 6.05 -7.32
C CYS A 24 11.06 5.41 -8.71
N CYS A 25 11.90 4.43 -8.98
CA CYS A 25 11.93 3.70 -10.26
C CYS A 25 11.73 2.20 -9.99
N THR A 26 10.48 1.71 -9.97
CA THR A 26 10.24 0.26 -10.01
C THR A 26 10.56 -0.31 -11.40
N ASP A 27 11.50 -1.25 -11.49
CA ASP A 27 11.75 -2.11 -12.65
C ASP A 27 10.66 -3.19 -12.87
N ALA A 28 9.67 -3.28 -11.98
CA ALA A 28 8.52 -4.17 -12.13
C ALA A 28 7.59 -3.63 -13.23
N GLY A 29 7.58 -4.32 -14.38
CA GLY A 29 6.75 -3.93 -15.51
C GLY A 29 5.26 -3.82 -15.13
N LEU A 30 4.66 -2.67 -15.45
CA LEU A 30 3.24 -2.41 -15.24
C LEU A 30 2.36 -3.55 -15.77
N PRO A 31 1.34 -4.01 -15.02
CA PRO A 31 0.43 -5.04 -15.49
C PRO A 31 -0.19 -4.67 -16.84
N HIS A 32 -0.33 -5.66 -17.74
CA HIS A 32 -0.72 -5.39 -19.12
C HIS A 32 -2.05 -4.64 -19.26
N PHE A 33 -3.00 -4.91 -18.36
CA PHE A 33 -4.32 -4.26 -18.36
C PHE A 33 -4.27 -2.76 -17.98
N VAL A 34 -3.17 -2.29 -17.38
CA VAL A 34 -3.02 -0.91 -16.90
C VAL A 34 -2.55 0.02 -18.00
N LYS A 35 -1.75 -0.48 -18.95
CA LYS A 35 -1.25 0.30 -20.10
C LYS A 35 -2.37 1.04 -20.86
N PRO A 36 -3.50 0.42 -21.24
CA PRO A 36 -4.58 1.15 -21.91
C PRO A 36 -5.27 2.18 -21.00
N LEU A 37 -5.26 2.00 -19.67
CA LEU A 37 -5.82 2.98 -18.73
C LEU A 37 -4.94 4.24 -18.67
N LEU A 38 -3.62 4.05 -18.58
CA LEU A 38 -2.63 5.14 -18.60
C LEU A 38 -2.65 5.90 -19.92
N ALA A 39 -2.83 5.21 -21.05
CA ALA A 39 -2.92 5.84 -22.37
C ALA A 39 -4.09 6.83 -22.50
N ARG A 40 -5.12 6.71 -21.65
CA ARG A 40 -6.28 7.61 -21.60
C ARG A 40 -6.12 8.76 -20.59
N VAL A 41 -5.02 8.80 -19.84
CA VAL A 41 -4.70 9.90 -18.93
C VAL A 41 -4.06 11.03 -19.72
N HIS A 42 -4.45 12.27 -19.45
CA HIS A 42 -3.91 13.44 -20.15
C HIS A 42 -2.38 13.53 -20.02
N ALA A 43 -1.70 13.89 -21.11
CA ALA A 43 -0.23 13.87 -21.17
C ALA A 43 0.44 14.80 -20.15
N GLU A 44 -0.17 15.94 -19.84
CA GLU A 44 0.35 16.85 -18.81
C GLU A 44 0.29 16.25 -17.40
N VAL A 45 -0.80 15.56 -17.08
CA VAL A 45 -0.95 14.83 -15.82
C VAL A 45 0.08 13.71 -15.70
N GLN A 46 0.32 12.98 -16.80
CA GLN A 46 1.33 11.92 -16.81
C GLN A 46 2.76 12.45 -16.62
N LYS A 47 3.08 13.62 -17.17
CA LYS A 47 4.43 14.22 -17.09
C LYS A 47 4.79 14.70 -15.69
N ARG A 48 3.81 15.15 -14.90
CA ARG A 48 4.01 15.65 -13.52
C ARG A 48 3.92 14.56 -12.46
N TYR A 49 4.43 13.38 -12.76
CA TYR A 49 4.39 12.24 -11.87
C TYR A 49 5.78 11.90 -11.33
N TYR A 50 5.86 11.75 -10.00
CA TYR A 50 7.13 11.56 -9.27
C TYR A 50 7.13 10.33 -8.34
N GLY A 51 6.08 9.52 -8.36
CA GLY A 51 5.98 8.36 -7.47
C GLY A 51 6.72 7.11 -7.98
N CYS A 52 6.74 6.07 -7.16
CA CYS A 52 7.61 4.91 -7.36
C CYS A 52 7.03 3.79 -8.25
N GLY A 53 5.75 3.85 -8.64
CA GLY A 53 5.06 2.77 -9.37
C GLY A 53 3.57 3.03 -9.55
N LEU A 54 2.72 2.01 -9.66
CA LEU A 54 1.27 2.18 -9.51
C LEU A 54 0.76 1.26 -8.40
N VAL A 55 -0.01 1.83 -7.48
CA VAL A 55 -0.62 1.09 -6.38
C VAL A 55 -2.03 0.71 -6.80
N LEU A 56 -2.25 -0.58 -7.08
CA LEU A 56 -3.47 -1.09 -7.71
C LEU A 56 -4.07 -2.24 -6.91
N PRO A 57 -4.87 -1.95 -5.87
CA PRO A 57 -5.60 -2.97 -5.13
C PRO A 57 -6.65 -3.64 -6.01
N GLU A 58 -7.00 -4.88 -5.71
CA GLU A 58 -8.02 -5.61 -6.47
C GLU A 58 -9.44 -5.18 -6.10
N LEU A 59 -10.41 -5.49 -6.98
CA LEU A 59 -11.86 -5.36 -6.72
C LEU A 59 -12.32 -3.93 -6.39
N LEU A 60 -11.93 -2.95 -7.21
CA LEU A 60 -12.26 -1.53 -6.99
C LEU A 60 -13.63 -1.09 -7.54
N GLN A 61 -14.28 -1.90 -8.38
CA GLN A 61 -15.51 -1.52 -9.08
C GLN A 61 -16.59 -1.04 -8.10
N GLY A 62 -17.07 0.19 -8.30
CA GLY A 62 -18.13 0.81 -7.49
C GLY A 62 -17.69 1.35 -6.14
N LEU A 63 -16.41 1.23 -5.77
CA LEU A 63 -15.91 1.66 -4.47
C LEU A 63 -15.58 3.16 -4.42
N THR A 64 -15.53 3.69 -3.20
CA THR A 64 -14.92 4.98 -2.89
C THR A 64 -13.46 4.76 -2.51
N VAL A 65 -12.54 5.30 -3.31
CA VAL A 65 -11.10 5.21 -3.11
C VAL A 65 -10.55 6.58 -2.69
N LEU A 66 -9.64 6.61 -1.71
CA LEU A 66 -8.89 7.81 -1.32
C LEU A 66 -7.42 7.63 -1.69
N ASP A 67 -6.86 8.57 -2.45
CA ASP A 67 -5.45 8.63 -2.79
C ASP A 67 -4.77 9.73 -1.95
N LEU A 68 -3.83 9.32 -1.09
CA LEU A 68 -3.06 10.22 -0.24
C LEU A 68 -1.81 10.69 -1.01
N GLY A 69 -1.64 12.00 -1.15
CA GLY A 69 -0.54 12.60 -1.91
C GLY A 69 -0.69 12.41 -3.41
N CYS A 70 -1.87 12.78 -3.95
CA CYS A 70 -2.25 12.44 -5.32
C CYS A 70 -1.52 13.24 -6.42
N GLY A 71 -0.81 14.31 -6.06
CA GLY A 71 -0.12 15.20 -7.00
C GLY A 71 -1.04 15.72 -8.11
N ALA A 72 -0.57 15.64 -9.36
CA ALA A 72 -1.36 16.01 -10.55
C ALA A 72 -2.50 15.04 -10.88
N GLY A 73 -2.70 13.98 -10.08
CA GLY A 73 -3.84 13.06 -10.18
C GLY A 73 -3.64 11.89 -11.14
N ARG A 74 -2.41 11.52 -11.52
CA ARG A 74 -2.16 10.39 -12.43
C ARG A 74 -2.83 9.11 -11.91
N ASP A 75 -2.57 8.77 -10.66
CA ASP A 75 -3.07 7.55 -10.03
C ASP A 75 -4.58 7.66 -9.79
N VAL A 76 -5.07 8.84 -9.36
CA VAL A 76 -6.51 9.16 -9.27
C VAL A 76 -7.25 8.87 -10.58
N TYR A 77 -6.74 9.30 -11.73
CA TYR A 77 -7.40 9.09 -13.02
C TYR A 77 -7.29 7.65 -13.55
N VAL A 78 -6.26 6.90 -13.16
CA VAL A 78 -6.21 5.45 -13.42
C VAL A 78 -7.25 4.73 -12.56
N LEU A 79 -7.30 5.03 -11.26
CA LEU A 79 -8.24 4.45 -10.31
C LEU A 79 -9.69 4.82 -10.67
N ALA A 80 -9.93 6.03 -11.18
CA ALA A 80 -11.24 6.50 -11.64
C ALA A 80 -11.85 5.58 -12.71
N GLN A 81 -11.01 5.00 -13.57
CA GLN A 81 -11.45 4.03 -14.56
C GLN A 81 -11.72 2.64 -13.95
N LEU A 82 -10.95 2.25 -12.92
CA LEU A 82 -11.08 0.97 -12.23
C LEU A 82 -12.29 0.90 -11.29
N VAL A 83 -12.61 2.01 -10.62
CA VAL A 83 -13.84 2.12 -9.81
C VAL A 83 -15.08 2.28 -10.69
N GLY A 84 -14.92 2.78 -11.91
CA GLY A 84 -15.98 3.02 -12.87
C GLY A 84 -16.93 4.16 -12.46
N GLU A 85 -17.93 4.42 -13.30
CA GLU A 85 -18.85 5.57 -13.16
C GLU A 85 -19.68 5.58 -11.87
N LYS A 86 -19.88 4.40 -11.26
CA LYS A 86 -20.61 4.25 -9.98
C LYS A 86 -19.74 4.41 -8.75
N GLY A 87 -18.42 4.30 -8.90
CA GLY A 87 -17.47 4.52 -7.81
C GLY A 87 -17.02 5.98 -7.76
N GLN A 88 -16.08 6.27 -6.87
CA GLN A 88 -15.51 7.60 -6.71
C GLN A 88 -14.04 7.50 -6.31
N VAL A 89 -13.21 8.43 -6.78
CA VAL A 89 -11.84 8.60 -6.29
C VAL A 89 -11.64 9.99 -5.74
N ILE A 90 -11.13 10.08 -4.52
CA ILE A 90 -10.81 11.33 -3.85
C ILE A 90 -9.29 11.42 -3.77
N GLY A 91 -8.70 12.45 -4.35
CA GLY A 91 -7.28 12.75 -4.19
C GLY A 91 -7.07 13.85 -3.16
N VAL A 92 -6.12 13.66 -2.24
CA VAL A 92 -5.67 14.69 -1.29
C VAL A 92 -4.22 15.04 -1.59
N ASP A 93 -3.91 16.32 -1.74
CA ASP A 93 -2.54 16.80 -1.85
C ASP A 93 -2.37 18.16 -1.16
N MET A 94 -1.15 18.46 -0.70
CA MET A 94 -0.84 19.72 -0.03
C MET A 94 -0.38 20.81 -1.00
N THR A 95 -0.05 20.46 -2.24
CA THR A 95 0.52 21.37 -3.25
C THR A 95 -0.57 21.82 -4.23
N GLU A 96 -0.98 23.08 -4.12
CA GLU A 96 -2.08 23.64 -4.92
C GLU A 96 -1.74 23.68 -6.42
N GLU A 97 -0.47 23.84 -6.78
CA GLU A 97 -0.01 23.84 -8.18
C GLU A 97 -0.21 22.48 -8.85
N GLN A 98 -0.07 21.39 -8.09
CA GLN A 98 -0.32 20.03 -8.58
C GLN A 98 -1.82 19.78 -8.72
N LEU A 99 -2.60 20.17 -7.70
CA LEU A 99 -4.06 20.07 -7.74
C LEU A 99 -4.70 20.92 -8.84
N ALA A 100 -4.12 22.08 -9.16
CA ALA A 100 -4.59 22.92 -10.26
C ALA A 100 -4.52 22.17 -11.60
N VAL A 101 -3.41 21.48 -11.88
CA VAL A 101 -3.28 20.63 -13.07
C VAL A 101 -4.27 19.47 -13.04
N ALA A 102 -4.41 18.82 -11.88
CA ALA A 102 -5.35 17.72 -11.71
C ALA A 102 -6.79 18.17 -12.07
N ARG A 103 -7.26 19.27 -11.46
CA ARG A 103 -8.60 19.84 -11.66
C ARG A 103 -8.82 20.36 -13.08
N GLN A 104 -7.81 20.99 -13.69
CA GLN A 104 -7.88 21.49 -15.07
C GLN A 104 -8.25 20.40 -16.08
N HIS A 105 -7.75 19.17 -15.85
CA HIS A 105 -7.97 18.04 -16.76
C HIS A 105 -9.16 17.15 -16.37
N GLU A 106 -9.96 17.52 -15.38
CA GLU A 106 -11.08 16.71 -14.89
C GLU A 106 -12.12 16.45 -15.99
N LYS A 107 -12.54 17.50 -16.71
CA LYS A 107 -13.50 17.39 -17.81
C LYS A 107 -12.97 16.56 -18.97
N TYR A 108 -11.66 16.65 -19.26
CA TYR A 108 -11.02 15.82 -20.28
C TYR A 108 -11.18 14.34 -19.92
N HIS A 109 -10.83 13.95 -18.70
CA HIS A 109 -10.89 12.56 -18.26
C HIS A 109 -12.33 12.05 -18.18
N GLN A 110 -13.27 12.85 -17.68
CA GLN A 110 -14.70 12.52 -17.73
C GLN A 110 -15.14 12.13 -19.15
N GLN A 111 -14.81 12.95 -20.14
CA GLN A 111 -15.17 12.71 -21.55
C GLN A 111 -14.42 11.51 -22.13
N ALA A 112 -13.11 11.41 -21.89
CA ALA A 112 -12.28 10.30 -22.36
C ALA A 112 -12.74 8.96 -21.77
N PHE A 113 -13.29 8.96 -20.56
CA PHE A 113 -13.83 7.78 -19.88
C PHE A 113 -15.25 7.43 -20.29
N GLY A 114 -15.97 8.37 -20.93
CA GLY A 114 -17.35 8.20 -21.38
C GLY A 114 -18.38 8.32 -20.25
N TYR A 115 -18.06 9.05 -19.18
CA TYR A 115 -18.92 9.17 -18.00
C TYR A 115 -19.83 10.41 -18.09
N GLN A 116 -21.06 10.28 -17.61
CA GLN A 116 -22.04 11.37 -17.55
C GLN A 116 -21.62 12.48 -16.59
N ARG A 117 -20.90 12.11 -15.53
CA ARG A 117 -20.33 13.02 -14.54
C ARG A 117 -18.91 12.58 -14.18
N SER A 118 -18.10 13.53 -13.73
CA SER A 118 -16.82 13.22 -13.12
C SER A 118 -17.03 12.37 -11.87
N ASN A 119 -16.20 11.34 -11.70
CA ASN A 119 -16.16 10.50 -10.51
C ASN A 119 -14.90 10.76 -9.68
N VAL A 120 -14.21 11.88 -9.91
CA VAL A 120 -13.04 12.30 -9.13
C VAL A 120 -13.35 13.54 -8.28
N ARG A 121 -12.65 13.69 -7.14
CA ARG A 121 -12.67 14.89 -6.30
C ARG A 121 -11.25 15.18 -5.81
N PHE A 122 -10.82 16.43 -5.89
CA PHE A 122 -9.47 16.85 -5.47
C PHE A 122 -9.53 17.82 -4.29
N LEU A 123 -8.97 17.42 -3.15
CA LEU A 123 -8.97 18.18 -1.90
C LEU A 123 -7.57 18.71 -1.60
N HIS A 124 -7.50 19.99 -1.24
CA HIS A 124 -6.26 20.62 -0.79
C HIS A 124 -6.12 20.45 0.71
N GLY A 125 -5.03 19.84 1.17
CA GLY A 125 -4.78 19.65 2.59
C GLY A 125 -3.67 18.66 2.91
N TYR A 126 -3.51 18.42 4.21
CA TYR A 126 -2.47 17.54 4.74
C TYR A 126 -3.04 16.14 5.03
N ILE A 127 -2.29 15.11 4.67
CA ILE A 127 -2.70 13.70 4.84
C ILE A 127 -2.75 13.28 6.32
N GLU A 128 -2.06 14.00 7.21
CA GLU A 128 -2.13 13.85 8.67
C GLU A 128 -3.35 14.56 9.31
N ARG A 129 -4.11 15.36 8.54
CA ARG A 129 -5.23 16.19 9.02
C ARG A 129 -6.50 16.01 8.17
N LEU A 130 -6.83 14.77 7.78
CA LEU A 130 -7.99 14.47 6.93
C LEU A 130 -9.35 14.92 7.54
N HIS A 131 -9.45 15.04 8.86
CA HIS A 131 -10.63 15.53 9.57
C HIS A 131 -10.96 16.99 9.23
N GLU A 132 -10.02 17.74 8.66
CA GLU A 132 -10.23 19.10 8.17
C GLU A 132 -10.81 19.13 6.75
N LEU A 133 -10.84 17.98 6.06
CA LEU A 133 -11.14 17.88 4.62
C LEU A 133 -12.55 17.35 4.30
N GLU A 134 -13.53 17.60 5.17
CA GLU A 134 -14.92 17.12 5.01
C GLU A 134 -15.01 15.60 4.70
N LEU A 135 -14.08 14.82 5.24
CA LEU A 135 -14.06 13.36 5.13
C LEU A 135 -14.66 12.75 6.40
N ALA A 136 -15.89 12.25 6.27
CA ALA A 136 -16.59 11.59 7.35
C ALA A 136 -15.90 10.29 7.78
N ASP A 137 -16.10 9.91 9.03
CA ASP A 137 -15.71 8.60 9.54
C ASP A 137 -16.37 7.48 8.72
N ALA A 138 -15.65 6.38 8.51
CA ALA A 138 -16.17 5.22 7.78
C ALA A 138 -16.83 5.55 6.43
N SER A 139 -16.19 6.41 5.63
CA SER A 139 -16.70 6.87 4.33
C SER A 139 -15.95 6.29 3.12
N VAL A 140 -14.75 5.74 3.32
CA VAL A 140 -13.85 5.25 2.26
C VAL A 140 -13.72 3.73 2.33
N ASP A 141 -13.78 3.05 1.17
CA ASP A 141 -13.60 1.60 1.10
C ASP A 141 -12.13 1.20 1.03
N VAL A 142 -11.34 1.92 0.22
CA VAL A 142 -9.91 1.65 0.02
C VAL A 142 -9.11 2.95 0.03
N ILE A 143 -8.01 2.97 0.76
CA ILE A 143 -7.02 4.05 0.71
C ILE A 143 -5.79 3.53 -0.03
N VAL A 144 -5.29 4.33 -0.96
CA VAL A 144 -4.01 4.12 -1.62
C VAL A 144 -3.05 5.26 -1.32
N SER A 145 -1.76 4.96 -1.44
CA SER A 145 -0.68 5.91 -1.25
C SER A 145 0.58 5.34 -1.90
N ASN A 146 1.39 6.21 -2.50
CA ASN A 146 2.65 5.79 -3.12
C ASN A 146 3.79 6.74 -2.74
N CYS A 147 4.72 6.28 -1.90
CA CYS A 147 5.93 7.00 -1.50
C CYS A 147 5.71 8.37 -0.82
N VAL A 148 4.59 8.58 -0.11
CA VAL A 148 4.30 9.86 0.56
C VAL A 148 4.19 9.80 2.08
N ILE A 149 3.89 8.65 2.69
CA ILE A 149 3.69 8.56 4.15
C ILE A 149 5.01 8.84 4.87
N ASN A 150 6.14 8.44 4.30
CA ASN A 150 7.47 8.76 4.83
C ASN A 150 7.80 10.25 4.89
N LEU A 151 7.18 11.06 4.02
CA LEU A 151 7.35 12.52 4.00
C LEU A 151 6.48 13.22 5.05
N ALA A 152 5.46 12.55 5.59
CA ALA A 152 4.60 13.12 6.62
C ALA A 152 5.38 13.36 7.93
N PRO A 153 5.21 14.54 8.56
CA PRO A 153 5.85 14.85 9.84
C PRO A 153 5.25 14.02 10.98
N ASP A 154 3.94 13.74 10.95
CA ASP A 154 3.25 12.90 11.93
C ASP A 154 2.65 11.66 11.25
N LYS A 155 3.47 10.61 11.13
CA LYS A 155 3.08 9.32 10.56
C LYS A 155 2.00 8.61 11.38
N ALA A 156 1.97 8.85 12.69
CA ALA A 156 0.96 8.28 13.57
C ALA A 156 -0.41 8.89 13.26
N ALA A 157 -0.47 10.19 13.02
CA ALA A 157 -1.68 10.89 12.60
C ALA A 157 -2.17 10.42 11.22
N VAL A 158 -1.29 10.22 10.25
CA VAL A 158 -1.69 9.66 8.94
C VAL A 158 -2.39 8.31 9.11
N LEU A 159 -1.78 7.38 9.86
CA LEU A 159 -2.37 6.04 10.07
C LEU A 159 -3.67 6.10 10.88
N ARG A 160 -3.76 6.98 11.89
CA ARG A 160 -4.98 7.20 12.68
C ARG A 160 -6.12 7.74 11.81
N GLU A 161 -5.84 8.74 10.97
CA GLU A 161 -6.82 9.34 10.07
C GLU A 161 -7.26 8.37 8.98
N ALA A 162 -6.32 7.59 8.42
CA ALA A 162 -6.63 6.49 7.51
C ALA A 162 -7.58 5.48 8.16
N PHE A 163 -7.28 5.04 9.39
CA PHE A 163 -8.15 4.13 10.14
C PHE A 163 -9.53 4.75 10.40
N ARG A 164 -9.61 6.06 10.72
CA ARG A 164 -10.88 6.75 10.96
C ARG A 164 -11.79 6.76 9.74
N VAL A 165 -11.26 7.19 8.58
CA VAL A 165 -12.07 7.35 7.35
C VAL A 165 -12.41 6.03 6.66
N LEU A 166 -11.64 4.96 6.89
CA LEU A 166 -11.95 3.64 6.36
C LEU A 166 -13.26 3.10 6.94
N LYS A 167 -14.10 2.51 6.09
CA LYS A 167 -15.24 1.67 6.50
C LYS A 167 -14.74 0.41 7.21
N PRO A 168 -15.55 -0.22 8.07
CA PRO A 168 -15.29 -1.59 8.52
C PRO A 168 -15.10 -2.52 7.32
N GLY A 169 -14.06 -3.37 7.35
CA GLY A 169 -13.65 -4.22 6.22
C GLY A 169 -12.89 -3.49 5.11
N GLY A 170 -12.71 -2.17 5.24
CA GLY A 170 -11.91 -1.36 4.33
C GLY A 170 -10.41 -1.59 4.49
N GLU A 171 -9.63 -1.06 3.55
CA GLU A 171 -8.21 -1.38 3.42
C GLU A 171 -7.36 -0.15 3.10
N LEU A 172 -6.24 0.01 3.80
CA LEU A 172 -5.13 0.85 3.38
C LEU A 172 -4.11 -0.04 2.63
N TYR A 173 -3.96 0.18 1.34
CA TYR A 173 -3.05 -0.56 0.47
C TYR A 173 -2.07 0.42 -0.17
N PHE A 174 -0.79 0.35 0.19
CA PHE A 174 0.17 1.40 -0.15
C PHE A 174 1.59 0.87 -0.32
N SER A 175 2.40 1.60 -1.08
CA SER A 175 3.82 1.34 -1.25
C SER A 175 4.64 2.48 -0.66
N ASP A 176 5.70 2.16 0.08
CA ASP A 176 6.62 3.16 0.62
C ASP A 176 8.02 2.57 0.85
N VAL A 177 8.98 3.43 1.20
CA VAL A 177 10.37 3.07 1.49
C VAL A 177 10.53 2.63 2.95
N TYR A 178 11.27 1.55 3.19
CA TYR A 178 11.57 1.06 4.53
C TYR A 178 13.04 0.74 4.67
N SER A 179 13.55 0.81 5.89
CA SER A 179 14.92 0.44 6.22
C SER A 179 14.98 -0.86 7.04
N ASP A 180 16.08 -1.60 6.91
CA ASP A 180 16.35 -2.78 7.75
C ASP A 180 16.70 -2.44 9.20
N ARG A 181 17.01 -1.16 9.47
CA ARG A 181 17.42 -0.63 10.77
C ARG A 181 17.06 0.83 10.93
N ARG A 182 17.03 1.33 12.16
CA ARG A 182 16.77 2.75 12.45
C ARG A 182 17.84 3.65 11.83
N ILE A 183 17.39 4.73 11.19
CA ILE A 183 18.25 5.72 10.55
C ILE A 183 18.84 6.63 11.64
N PRO A 184 20.17 6.85 11.66
CA PRO A 184 20.79 7.79 12.60
C PRO A 184 20.24 9.22 12.46
N ALA A 185 20.02 9.90 13.57
CA ALA A 185 19.50 11.28 13.60
C ALA A 185 20.39 12.30 12.84
N ALA A 186 21.68 12.01 12.67
CA ALA A 186 22.55 12.84 11.85
C ALA A 186 22.14 12.85 10.36
N LEU A 187 21.54 11.77 9.87
CA LEU A 187 21.10 11.64 8.47
C LEU A 187 19.69 12.17 8.24
N THR A 188 18.86 12.30 9.29
CA THR A 188 17.47 12.80 9.16
C THR A 188 17.39 14.28 8.78
N HIS A 189 18.48 15.03 8.95
CA HIS A 189 18.58 16.44 8.58
C HIS A 189 19.24 16.68 7.21
N ASP A 190 19.67 15.61 6.52
CA ASP A 190 20.24 15.74 5.18
C ASP A 190 19.10 15.99 4.16
N PRO A 191 19.06 17.15 3.50
CA PRO A 191 17.93 17.53 2.63
C PRO A 191 17.84 16.66 1.37
N VAL A 192 18.95 16.10 0.89
CA VAL A 192 18.96 15.23 -0.30
C VAL A 192 18.42 13.86 0.07
N LEU A 193 18.91 13.26 1.15
CA LEU A 193 18.37 11.96 1.62
C LEU A 193 16.90 12.06 2.02
N TYR A 194 16.46 13.22 2.53
CA TYR A 194 15.07 13.45 2.88
C TYR A 194 14.17 13.60 1.64
N GLY A 195 14.62 14.36 0.63
CA GLY A 195 13.90 14.52 -0.64
C GLY A 195 13.73 13.20 -1.41
N GLU A 196 14.73 12.32 -1.36
CA GLU A 196 14.73 10.98 -1.97
C GLU A 196 13.96 9.93 -1.13
N CYS A 197 13.18 10.35 -0.11
CA CYS A 197 12.43 9.49 0.80
C CYS A 197 13.26 8.46 1.60
N LEU A 198 14.60 8.59 1.63
CA LEU A 198 15.49 7.66 2.31
C LEU A 198 15.59 7.97 3.80
N SER A 199 15.94 9.21 4.18
CA SER A 199 16.18 9.52 5.60
C SER A 199 14.90 9.60 6.45
N GLY A 200 13.74 9.77 5.81
CA GLY A 200 12.43 9.70 6.44
C GLY A 200 11.86 8.28 6.56
N ALA A 201 12.52 7.28 5.95
CA ALA A 201 12.05 5.91 5.92
C ALA A 201 12.03 5.29 7.33
N LEU A 202 10.91 4.65 7.67
CA LEU A 202 10.80 3.92 8.93
C LEU A 202 11.58 2.61 8.87
N TYR A 203 12.20 2.28 10.00
CA TYR A 203 12.57 0.89 10.27
C TYR A 203 11.30 0.03 10.23
N TRP A 204 11.31 -1.05 9.46
CA TRP A 204 10.11 -1.85 9.18
C TRP A 204 9.35 -2.28 10.45
N ASN A 205 10.05 -2.65 11.54
CA ASN A 205 9.38 -3.09 12.76
C ASN A 205 8.79 -1.93 13.56
N ASP A 206 9.40 -0.74 13.53
CA ASP A 206 8.82 0.46 14.12
C ASP A 206 7.53 0.84 13.38
N PHE A 207 7.49 0.65 12.05
CA PHE A 207 6.27 0.79 11.26
C PHE A 207 5.17 -0.20 11.68
N LEU A 208 5.48 -1.50 11.79
CA LEU A 208 4.48 -2.49 12.20
C LEU A 208 3.90 -2.18 13.59
N GLN A 209 4.76 -1.78 14.53
CA GLN A 209 4.32 -1.36 15.87
C GLN A 209 3.46 -0.09 15.82
N LEU A 210 3.82 0.87 14.97
CA LEU A 210 3.05 2.09 14.80
C LEU A 210 1.65 1.81 14.21
N ALA A 211 1.57 0.99 13.17
CA ALA A 211 0.31 0.58 12.54
C ALA A 211 -0.62 -0.12 13.54
N ARG A 212 -0.08 -1.07 14.32
CA ARG A 212 -0.82 -1.77 15.38
C ARG A 212 -1.38 -0.81 16.43
N LYS A 213 -0.57 0.16 16.87
CA LYS A 213 -1.02 1.19 17.82
C LYS A 213 -2.19 2.04 17.32
N GLN A 214 -2.34 2.19 16.00
CA GLN A 214 -3.45 2.94 15.38
C GLN A 214 -4.65 2.06 14.99
N GLY A 215 -4.64 0.77 15.35
CA GLY A 215 -5.76 -0.16 15.13
C GLY A 215 -5.58 -1.13 13.96
N PHE A 216 -4.52 -1.00 13.16
CA PHE A 216 -4.21 -1.99 12.13
C PHE A 216 -3.43 -3.16 12.73
N THR A 217 -4.16 -4.13 13.29
CA THR A 217 -3.59 -5.22 14.10
C THR A 217 -2.61 -6.13 13.35
N ASP A 218 -2.92 -6.45 12.08
CA ASP A 218 -2.15 -7.40 11.27
C ASP A 218 -1.78 -6.82 9.89
N PRO A 219 -0.76 -5.94 9.81
CA PRO A 219 -0.25 -5.44 8.54
C PRO A 219 0.39 -6.57 7.71
N ARG A 220 0.02 -6.69 6.44
CA ARG A 220 0.53 -7.74 5.54
C ARG A 220 1.43 -7.18 4.46
N LEU A 221 2.64 -7.73 4.34
CA LEU A 221 3.58 -7.41 3.26
C LEU A 221 3.16 -8.12 1.97
N VAL A 222 2.84 -7.37 0.93
CA VAL A 222 2.36 -7.90 -0.35
C VAL A 222 3.51 -8.18 -1.31
N ASP A 223 4.41 -7.21 -1.44
CA ASP A 223 5.57 -7.27 -2.31
C ASP A 223 6.68 -6.36 -1.80
N ASP A 224 7.93 -6.67 -2.13
CA ASP A 224 9.09 -5.83 -1.79
C ASP A 224 10.24 -6.02 -2.77
N HIS A 225 11.02 -4.96 -2.95
CA HIS A 225 12.29 -5.01 -3.68
C HIS A 225 13.36 -4.15 -3.00
N PRO A 226 14.64 -4.54 -3.08
CA PRO A 226 15.72 -3.70 -2.58
C PRO A 226 15.84 -2.40 -3.40
N ILE A 227 16.19 -1.30 -2.73
CA ILE A 227 16.53 -0.02 -3.35
C ILE A 227 18.06 0.09 -3.39
N ARG A 228 18.59 0.49 -4.53
CA ARG A 228 20.03 0.66 -4.75
C ARG A 228 20.38 2.14 -4.73
N ILE A 229 21.41 2.47 -3.96
CA ILE A 229 21.97 3.83 -3.91
C ILE A 229 23.20 3.83 -4.79
N ASP A 230 23.03 4.25 -6.04
CA ASP A 230 24.13 4.26 -7.02
C ASP A 230 25.02 5.52 -6.88
N ASN A 231 24.55 6.56 -6.18
CA ASN A 231 25.36 7.73 -5.84
C ASN A 231 26.36 7.40 -4.72
N ALA A 232 27.66 7.44 -5.05
CA ALA A 232 28.74 7.08 -4.12
C ALA A 232 28.75 7.92 -2.83
N ALA A 233 28.46 9.23 -2.92
CA ALA A 233 28.45 10.11 -1.74
C ALA A 233 27.28 9.81 -0.80
N LEU A 234 26.12 9.42 -1.35
CA LEU A 234 24.97 8.99 -0.56
C LEU A 234 25.23 7.61 0.05
N ALA A 235 25.80 6.68 -0.73
CA ALA A 235 26.14 5.34 -0.27
C ALA A 235 27.12 5.37 0.92
N GLU A 236 28.13 6.24 0.87
CA GLU A 236 29.07 6.45 1.97
C GLU A 236 28.35 6.95 3.24
N LYS A 237 27.44 7.92 3.11
CA LYS A 237 26.64 8.44 4.23
C LYS A 237 25.71 7.40 4.84
N THR A 238 25.05 6.60 4.00
CA THR A 238 24.09 5.58 4.46
C THR A 238 24.76 4.31 4.99
N GLY A 239 26.04 4.10 4.67
CA GLY A 239 26.83 2.97 5.13
C GLY A 239 26.15 1.63 4.84
N HIS A 240 25.81 0.87 5.89
CA HIS A 240 25.20 -0.45 5.80
C HIS A 240 23.67 -0.47 5.94
N ILE A 241 23.02 0.69 5.91
CA ILE A 241 21.55 0.75 5.93
C ILE A 241 21.05 0.22 4.59
N ARG A 242 20.21 -0.80 4.63
CA ARG A 242 19.55 -1.33 3.43
C ARG A 242 18.13 -0.78 3.35
N PHE A 243 17.77 -0.30 2.18
CA PHE A 243 16.46 0.25 1.88
C PHE A 243 15.68 -0.70 0.98
N TYR A 244 14.37 -0.71 1.16
CA TYR A 244 13.43 -1.54 0.41
C TYR A 244 12.24 -0.68 0.05
N SER A 245 11.74 -0.82 -1.18
CA SER A 245 10.37 -0.43 -1.50
C SER A 245 9.49 -1.60 -1.10
N ALA A 246 8.46 -1.36 -0.31
CA ALA A 246 7.55 -2.41 0.13
C ALA A 246 6.10 -1.96 -0.01
N THR A 247 5.28 -2.86 -0.51
CA THR A 247 3.83 -2.70 -0.58
C THR A 247 3.18 -3.43 0.58
N TYR A 248 2.43 -2.70 1.39
CA TYR A 248 1.68 -3.25 2.50
C TYR A 248 0.18 -3.13 2.25
N ARG A 249 -0.57 -4.07 2.84
CA ARG A 249 -2.02 -3.99 2.99
C ARG A 249 -2.43 -4.10 4.45
N LEU A 250 -3.26 -3.17 4.89
CA LEU A 250 -3.68 -2.99 6.27
C LEU A 250 -5.22 -2.93 6.29
N PHE A 251 -5.86 -3.97 6.81
CA PHE A 251 -7.32 -4.03 6.91
C PHE A 251 -7.84 -3.37 8.18
N LYS A 252 -8.96 -2.66 8.08
CA LYS A 252 -9.75 -2.20 9.22
C LYS A 252 -10.72 -3.29 9.64
N LEU A 253 -10.24 -4.20 10.49
CA LEU A 253 -11.01 -5.30 11.06
C LEU A 253 -10.72 -5.35 12.57
N HIS A 254 -11.77 -5.24 13.38
CA HIS A 254 -11.64 -5.13 14.84
C HIS A 254 -11.31 -6.47 15.53
N ASP A 255 -11.68 -7.58 14.90
CA ASP A 255 -11.53 -8.93 15.46
C ASP A 255 -10.25 -9.63 14.99
N LEU A 256 -9.28 -8.88 14.45
CA LEU A 256 -7.96 -9.42 14.15
C LEU A 256 -7.14 -9.56 15.43
N GLU A 257 -6.35 -10.61 15.50
CA GLU A 257 -5.46 -10.93 16.61
C GLU A 257 -4.01 -10.58 16.26
N LEU A 258 -3.16 -10.39 17.27
CA LEU A 258 -1.75 -10.08 17.05
C LEU A 258 -0.94 -11.28 16.56
N ALA A 259 -1.37 -12.49 16.94
CA ALA A 259 -0.79 -13.74 16.48
C ALA A 259 -1.72 -14.39 15.46
N CYS A 260 -1.16 -15.27 14.63
CA CYS A 260 -1.96 -16.06 13.72
C CYS A 260 -2.50 -17.28 14.46
N GLU A 261 -3.73 -17.20 14.92
CA GLU A 261 -4.39 -18.31 15.62
C GLU A 261 -5.00 -19.32 14.64
N ASP A 262 -4.93 -20.60 15.00
CA ASP A 262 -5.47 -21.73 14.25
C ASP A 262 -6.83 -22.16 14.79
N HIS A 263 -7.83 -22.11 13.93
CA HIS A 263 -9.19 -22.59 14.20
C HIS A 263 -9.59 -23.75 13.26
N GLY A 264 -8.63 -24.37 12.56
CA GLY A 264 -8.89 -25.44 11.61
C GLY A 264 -9.58 -24.96 10.33
N GLN A 265 -9.45 -23.67 10.02
CA GLN A 265 -10.13 -23.03 8.91
C GLN A 265 -9.40 -23.23 7.58
N SER A 266 -10.17 -23.22 6.50
CA SER A 266 -9.62 -23.22 5.15
C SER A 266 -10.55 -22.50 4.18
N VAL A 267 -9.99 -22.08 3.05
CA VAL A 267 -10.70 -21.38 1.99
C VAL A 267 -10.44 -22.05 0.65
N VAL A 268 -11.36 -21.87 -0.29
CA VAL A 268 -11.15 -22.21 -1.71
C VAL A 268 -11.39 -20.96 -2.52
N TYR A 269 -10.37 -20.54 -3.27
CA TYR A 269 -10.51 -19.41 -4.19
C TYR A 269 -11.31 -19.81 -5.43
N ARG A 270 -12.33 -19.04 -5.79
CA ARG A 270 -13.24 -19.33 -6.92
C ARG A 270 -12.69 -18.91 -8.29
N GLY A 271 -11.57 -18.20 -8.37
CA GLY A 271 -11.00 -17.75 -9.64
C GLY A 271 -11.75 -16.57 -10.28
N THR A 272 -12.56 -15.84 -9.51
CA THR A 272 -13.49 -14.83 -10.01
C THR A 272 -13.00 -13.38 -9.88
N ILE A 273 -11.82 -13.14 -9.30
CA ILE A 273 -11.23 -11.80 -9.25
C ILE A 273 -10.65 -11.48 -10.65
N PRO A 274 -11.03 -10.34 -11.27
CA PRO A 274 -10.52 -9.95 -12.59
C PRO A 274 -8.99 -9.96 -12.65
N HIS A 275 -8.41 -10.46 -13.74
CA HIS A 275 -6.95 -10.62 -13.93
C HIS A 275 -6.24 -11.64 -13.00
N HIS A 276 -6.95 -12.25 -12.05
CA HIS A 276 -6.42 -13.23 -11.09
C HIS A 276 -7.12 -14.58 -11.21
N ARG A 277 -7.41 -15.05 -12.44
CA ARG A 277 -8.23 -16.26 -12.66
C ARG A 277 -7.63 -17.55 -12.10
N HIS A 278 -6.31 -17.68 -12.08
CA HIS A 278 -5.64 -18.94 -11.73
C HIS A 278 -5.21 -19.01 -10.27
N ALA A 279 -4.84 -17.88 -9.69
CA ALA A 279 -4.49 -17.76 -8.29
C ALA A 279 -4.69 -16.32 -7.81
N PHE A 280 -4.96 -16.17 -6.52
CA PHE A 280 -4.98 -14.90 -5.84
C PHE A 280 -3.83 -14.85 -4.83
N ARG A 281 -3.07 -13.75 -4.85
CA ARG A 281 -2.05 -13.47 -3.85
C ARG A 281 -2.59 -12.43 -2.88
N LEU A 282 -2.95 -12.85 -1.66
CA LEU A 282 -3.35 -11.89 -0.64
C LEU A 282 -2.13 -11.12 -0.14
N ASP A 283 -1.02 -11.80 0.10
CA ASP A 283 0.24 -11.23 0.56
C ASP A 283 1.42 -12.15 0.16
N LYS A 284 2.63 -11.85 0.61
CA LYS A 284 3.84 -12.63 0.27
C LYS A 284 3.80 -14.09 0.73
N HIS A 285 2.93 -14.44 1.68
CA HIS A 285 2.80 -15.78 2.26
C HIS A 285 1.57 -16.54 1.76
N HIS A 286 0.55 -15.83 1.25
CA HIS A 286 -0.73 -16.42 0.85
C HIS A 286 -0.93 -16.37 -0.67
N PHE A 287 -0.44 -17.42 -1.35
CA PHE A 287 -0.71 -17.68 -2.76
C PHE A 287 -1.75 -18.79 -2.91
N ILE A 288 -2.99 -18.41 -3.22
CA ILE A 288 -4.15 -19.30 -3.17
C ILE A 288 -4.58 -19.66 -4.60
N GLU A 289 -4.33 -20.91 -4.99
CA GLU A 289 -4.72 -21.43 -6.30
C GLU A 289 -6.24 -21.64 -6.42
N THR A 290 -6.78 -21.43 -7.61
CA THR A 290 -8.21 -21.57 -7.88
C THR A 290 -8.66 -23.01 -7.75
N GLY A 291 -9.76 -23.24 -7.02
CA GLY A 291 -10.34 -24.56 -6.81
C GLY A 291 -9.57 -25.46 -5.84
N LYS A 292 -8.46 -24.98 -5.26
CA LYS A 292 -7.66 -25.73 -4.29
C LYS A 292 -8.02 -25.30 -2.88
N GLN A 293 -8.26 -26.28 -2.00
CA GLN A 293 -8.42 -26.05 -0.56
C GLN A 293 -7.11 -25.51 0.01
N PHE A 294 -7.18 -24.37 0.69
CA PHE A 294 -6.03 -23.68 1.26
C PHE A 294 -6.27 -23.40 2.76
N PRO A 295 -5.51 -24.04 3.67
CA PRO A 295 -5.60 -23.76 5.11
C PRO A 295 -5.22 -22.32 5.43
N VAL A 296 -5.93 -21.69 6.37
CA VAL A 296 -5.69 -20.29 6.77
C VAL A 296 -5.84 -20.12 8.29
N CYS A 297 -5.10 -19.17 8.85
CA CYS A 297 -5.32 -18.70 10.22
C CYS A 297 -6.61 -17.85 10.32
N GLY A 298 -7.06 -17.61 11.55
CA GLY A 298 -8.25 -16.81 11.84
C GLY A 298 -8.20 -15.41 11.22
N ASN A 299 -7.06 -14.72 11.30
CA ASN A 299 -6.88 -13.41 10.68
C ASN A 299 -7.07 -13.45 9.16
N THR A 300 -6.39 -14.36 8.48
CA THR A 300 -6.50 -14.48 7.01
C THR A 300 -7.93 -14.85 6.61
N TRP A 301 -8.60 -15.71 7.39
CA TRP A 301 -10.02 -16.03 7.16
C TRP A 301 -10.87 -14.76 7.22
N ARG A 302 -10.72 -13.92 8.24
CA ARG A 302 -11.45 -12.64 8.39
C ARG A 302 -11.10 -11.63 7.30
N MET A 303 -9.83 -11.52 6.91
CA MET A 303 -9.40 -10.64 5.82
C MET A 303 -10.07 -11.02 4.48
N LEU A 304 -10.35 -12.29 4.27
CA LEU A 304 -11.05 -12.76 3.07
C LEU A 304 -12.58 -12.69 3.23
N HIS A 305 -13.12 -13.03 4.40
CA HIS A 305 -14.55 -13.15 4.66
C HIS A 305 -15.22 -11.81 4.98
N ASP A 306 -14.60 -10.97 5.80
CA ASP A 306 -15.22 -9.75 6.35
C ASP A 306 -14.89 -8.51 5.51
N THR A 307 -14.51 -8.71 4.25
CA THR A 307 -14.10 -7.65 3.32
C THR A 307 -14.71 -7.89 1.94
N ARG A 308 -14.39 -7.00 0.98
CA ARG A 308 -14.81 -7.12 -0.42
C ARG A 308 -14.40 -8.44 -1.11
N PHE A 309 -13.49 -9.21 -0.52
CA PHE A 309 -13.04 -10.50 -1.06
C PHE A 309 -14.05 -11.64 -0.87
N MET A 310 -15.01 -11.51 0.06
CA MET A 310 -15.89 -12.61 0.51
C MET A 310 -16.52 -13.42 -0.63
N GLN A 311 -17.12 -12.74 -1.59
CA GLN A 311 -17.85 -13.39 -2.70
C GLN A 311 -16.96 -14.24 -3.62
N HIS A 312 -15.64 -14.10 -3.51
CA HIS A 312 -14.63 -14.77 -4.34
C HIS A 312 -14.06 -16.04 -3.70
N PHE A 313 -14.50 -16.40 -2.49
CA PHE A 313 -14.01 -17.56 -1.76
C PHE A 313 -15.16 -18.42 -1.23
N ASP A 314 -14.92 -19.72 -1.16
CA ASP A 314 -15.68 -20.64 -0.30
C ASP A 314 -14.94 -20.78 1.02
N PHE A 315 -15.68 -20.84 2.13
CA PHE A 315 -15.13 -20.86 3.49
C PHE A 315 -15.54 -22.14 4.21
N TYR A 316 -14.58 -22.75 4.93
CA TYR A 316 -14.76 -24.00 5.66
C TYR A 316 -14.20 -23.86 7.07
N GLY A 317 -14.88 -24.47 8.03
CA GLY A 317 -14.59 -24.33 9.46
C GLY A 317 -15.30 -23.13 10.10
N ASN A 318 -15.12 -22.98 11.40
CA ASN A 318 -15.67 -21.89 12.20
C ASN A 318 -14.69 -21.56 13.35
N PHE A 319 -15.07 -20.66 14.26
CA PHE A 319 -14.23 -20.25 15.39
C PHE A 319 -14.54 -21.01 16.69
N ASP A 320 -15.35 -22.08 16.65
CA ASP A 320 -15.82 -22.78 17.86
C ASP A 320 -14.72 -23.57 18.57
N GLN A 321 -13.68 -23.99 17.83
CA GLN A 321 -12.54 -24.71 18.36
C GLN A 321 -11.23 -23.97 18.03
N HIS A 322 -10.33 -23.90 19.00
CA HIS A 322 -8.99 -23.32 18.86
C HIS A 322 -7.94 -24.42 18.98
N PHE A 323 -6.96 -24.41 18.08
CA PHE A 323 -5.90 -25.41 17.96
C PHE A 323 -4.51 -24.85 18.31
N GLY A 324 -4.42 -23.61 18.77
CA GLY A 324 -3.16 -22.92 19.07
C GLY A 324 -2.68 -22.06 17.91
N ILE A 325 -1.36 -21.90 17.77
CA ILE A 325 -0.75 -21.03 16.76
C ILE A 325 -0.75 -21.72 15.38
N PHE A 326 -1.20 -20.99 14.37
CA PHE A 326 -1.20 -21.46 12.99
C PHE A 326 0.23 -21.67 12.47
N PRO A 327 0.57 -22.88 11.98
CA PRO A 327 1.92 -23.19 11.51
C PRO A 327 2.38 -22.26 10.38
N GLY A 328 3.63 -21.77 10.48
CA GLY A 328 4.28 -21.04 9.39
C GLY A 328 3.89 -19.56 9.25
N CYS A 329 3.06 -18.99 10.13
CA CYS A 329 2.65 -17.59 10.06
C CYS A 329 3.66 -16.56 10.63
N GLY A 330 4.96 -16.81 10.47
CA GLY A 330 5.95 -15.73 10.55
C GLY A 330 6.17 -15.09 11.93
N MET A 331 6.54 -15.89 12.93
CA MET A 331 7.46 -15.44 13.99
C MET A 331 8.67 -16.39 13.95
N GLY A 332 9.71 -16.06 13.20
CA GLY A 332 10.98 -16.77 13.40
C GLY A 332 11.53 -16.49 14.79
N ILE A 333 12.28 -17.41 15.41
CA ILE A 333 11.80 -18.41 16.39
C ILE A 333 12.40 -18.01 17.76
N PRO A 334 11.72 -18.07 18.93
CA PRO A 334 12.42 -17.85 20.20
C PRO A 334 12.83 -19.13 20.94
N PHE A 335 12.51 -20.35 20.50
CA PHE A 335 13.13 -21.58 21.00
C PHE A 335 13.28 -22.62 19.90
N ALA A 336 14.52 -22.99 19.57
CA ALA A 336 14.78 -24.33 19.07
C ALA A 336 14.58 -25.27 20.27
N ASP A 337 13.68 -26.24 20.16
CA ASP A 337 13.77 -27.38 21.07
C ASP A 337 15.08 -28.08 20.78
N ALA A 338 16.01 -27.89 21.70
CA ALA A 338 17.11 -28.81 21.84
C ALA A 338 16.51 -30.20 22.12
N VAL A 339 16.93 -31.17 21.31
CA VAL A 339 16.85 -32.63 21.53
C VAL A 339 15.59 -33.33 21.02
N THR A 340 15.62 -33.75 19.75
CA THR A 340 15.66 -35.17 19.29
C THR A 340 15.91 -35.12 17.77
N GLY A 341 16.98 -35.62 17.17
CA GLY A 341 17.62 -36.90 17.41
C GLY A 341 17.02 -37.97 16.48
N GLU A 342 17.14 -37.82 15.15
CA GLU A 342 17.02 -38.98 14.25
C GLU A 342 17.99 -38.84 13.06
N GLN A 343 19.03 -39.67 13.11
CA GLN A 343 19.82 -40.06 11.96
C GLN A 343 18.90 -40.61 10.87
N LYS A 344 18.95 -40.02 9.68
CA LYS A 344 18.80 -40.81 8.45
C LYS A 344 20.12 -40.77 7.71
N SER A 345 20.98 -41.71 8.10
CA SER A 345 21.90 -42.34 7.19
C SER A 345 21.14 -42.80 5.95
N GLY A 346 21.58 -42.34 4.79
CA GLY A 346 21.15 -42.84 3.49
C GLY A 346 22.38 -42.98 2.62
N CYS A 347 23.11 -44.09 2.80
CA CYS A 347 23.99 -44.61 1.76
C CYS A 347 23.11 -45.11 0.60
N CYS A 348 23.44 -44.69 -0.61
CA CYS A 348 23.62 -45.55 -1.78
C CYS A 348 24.66 -44.87 -2.68
#